data_AF-A0A318KL68-F1
#
_entry.id   AF-A0A318KL68-F1
#
_cell.length_a   1.000
_cell.length_b   1.000
_cell.length_c   1.000
_cell.angle_alpha   90.00
_cell.angle_beta   90.00
_cell.angle_gamma   90.00
#
_symmetry.space_group_name_H-M   'P 1'
#
loop_
_entity.id
_entity.type
_entity.pdbx_description
1 polymer ?
#
loop_
_entity_poly.entity_id
_entity_poly.type
_entity_poly.pdbx_seq_one_letter_code
_entity_poly.pdbx_strand_id
1 'polypeptide(L)'
;MLVSFVSLFIAVVSVLISAISLLLSNRPYIDVTIMLINGRRYMRLKNYGNQTALVKSVVYNTDLTEQYFSRESSLPLPFVGDEFTVAPSQSHFAHLTNSFIDIEYEIRYTNRLLTFKKKGKLSGLKGINFIATEDREFINTLL
;
A
#
# COMPACT_ATOMS: atom_id res chain seq x y z
N MET A 1 6.56 34.56 35.46
CA MET A 1 7.22 34.31 34.17
C MET A 1 7.41 32.82 33.87
N LEU A 2 8.02 32.03 34.76
CA LEU A 2 8.25 30.58 34.53
C LEU A 2 6.98 29.79 34.14
N VAL A 3 5.86 30.01 34.85
CA VAL A 3 4.57 29.34 34.57
C VAL A 3 4.05 29.67 33.16
N SER A 4 4.25 30.91 32.69
CA SER A 4 3.88 31.34 31.35
C SER A 4 4.75 30.69 30.26
N PHE A 5 6.05 30.50 30.53
CA PHE A 5 6.93 29.77 29.62
C PHE A 5 6.60 28.28 29.55
N VAL A 6 6.32 27.64 30.69
CA VAL A 6 5.96 26.22 30.74
C VAL A 6 4.62 25.97 30.04
N SER A 7 3.61 26.82 30.27
CA SER A 7 2.32 26.70 29.58
C SER A 7 2.43 26.93 28.08
N LEU A 8 3.23 27.92 27.64
CA LEU A 8 3.50 28.14 26.21
C LEU A 8 4.19 26.92 25.58
N PHE A 9 5.19 26.36 26.25
CA PHE A 9 5.90 25.17 25.77
C PHE A 9 4.98 23.96 25.61
N ILE A 10 4.14 23.68 26.61
CA ILE A 10 3.16 22.58 26.55
C ILE A 10 2.15 22.81 25.42
N ALA A 11 1.67 24.05 25.24
CA ALA A 11 0.75 24.37 24.15
C ALA A 11 1.38 24.11 22.77
N VAL A 12 2.62 24.54 22.56
CA VAL A 12 3.35 24.30 21.30
C VAL A 12 3.54 22.80 21.05
N VAL A 13 3.97 22.04 22.06
CA VAL A 13 4.14 20.58 21.95
C VAL A 13 2.81 19.89 21.65
N SER A 14 1.72 20.29 22.32
CA SER A 14 0.39 19.72 22.09
C SER A 14 -0.12 19.98 20.67
N VAL A 15 0.10 21.19 20.13
CA VAL A 15 -0.26 21.52 18.75
C VAL A 15 0.58 20.69 17.77
N LEU A 16 1.87 20.54 18.03
CA LEU A 16 2.77 19.75 17.19
C LEU A 16 2.35 18.27 17.14
N ILE A 17 2.07 17.67 18.30
CA ILE A 17 1.57 16.28 18.38
C ILE A 17 0.23 16.14 17.63
N SER A 18 -0.68 17.09 17.81
CA SER A 18 -1.98 17.07 17.14
C SER A 18 -1.83 17.18 15.61
N ALA A 19 -0.94 18.06 15.13
CA ALA A 19 -0.65 18.21 13.71
C ALA A 19 -0.03 16.94 13.11
N ILE A 20 0.92 16.30 13.81
CA ILE A 20 1.52 15.03 13.40
C ILE A 20 0.45 13.92 13.35
N SER A 21 -0.38 13.82 14.38
CA SER A 21 -1.45 12.82 14.45
C SER A 21 -2.46 12.98 13.29
N LEU A 22 -2.84 14.22 12.99
CA LEU A 22 -3.68 14.54 11.83
C LEU A 22 -3.03 14.08 10.52
N LEU A 23 -1.75 14.40 10.31
CA LEU A 23 -1.02 13.96 9.11
C LEU A 23 -0.93 12.44 8.99
N LEU A 24 -0.74 11.72 10.10
CA LEU A 24 -0.67 10.25 10.10
C LEU A 24 -2.04 9.58 9.93
N SER A 25 -3.10 10.19 10.46
CA SER A 25 -4.48 9.70 10.30
C SER A 25 -5.00 9.94 8.88
N ASN A 26 -4.50 10.97 8.20
CA ASN A 26 -4.98 11.44 6.92
C ASN A 26 -4.00 11.05 5.81
N ARG A 27 -4.02 9.77 5.41
CA ARG A 27 -3.06 9.19 4.46
C ARG A 27 -3.72 8.13 3.55
N PRO A 28 -3.19 7.90 2.34
CA PRO A 28 -3.56 6.74 1.55
C PRO A 28 -3.08 5.47 2.24
N TYR A 29 -3.84 4.38 2.11
CA TYR A 29 -3.42 3.08 2.61
C TYR A 29 -3.78 2.02 1.59
N ILE A 30 -2.78 1.57 0.84
CA ILE A 30 -2.96 0.57 -0.20
C ILE A 30 -2.68 -0.81 0.36
N ASP A 31 -3.65 -1.69 0.20
CA ASP A 31 -3.53 -3.10 0.54
C ASP A 31 -3.87 -3.98 -0.67
N VAL A 32 -3.31 -5.19 -0.67
CA VAL A 32 -3.42 -6.15 -1.75
C VAL A 32 -3.99 -7.44 -1.20
N THR A 33 -5.03 -7.94 -1.86
CA THR A 33 -5.64 -9.24 -1.53
C THR A 33 -5.81 -10.07 -2.79
N ILE A 34 -5.70 -11.40 -2.65
CA ILE A 34 -6.05 -12.32 -3.73
C ILE A 34 -7.49 -12.78 -3.50
N MET A 35 -8.32 -12.60 -4.53
CA MET A 35 -9.71 -13.04 -4.54
C MET A 35 -9.89 -14.16 -5.56
N LEU A 36 -10.62 -15.19 -5.17
CA LEU A 36 -11.03 -16.26 -6.08
C LEU A 36 -12.47 -15.98 -6.52
N ILE A 37 -12.67 -15.69 -7.79
CA ILE A 37 -13.99 -15.42 -8.38
C ILE A 37 -14.17 -16.40 -9.54
N ASN A 38 -15.20 -17.24 -9.49
CA ASN A 38 -15.50 -18.24 -10.53
C ASN A 38 -14.30 -19.14 -10.89
N GLY A 39 -13.53 -19.57 -9.89
CA GLY A 39 -12.35 -20.41 -10.07
C GLY A 39 -11.12 -19.69 -10.65
N ARG A 40 -11.20 -18.39 -10.93
CA ARG A 40 -10.09 -17.54 -11.39
C ARG A 40 -9.58 -16.68 -10.25
N ARG A 41 -8.27 -16.46 -10.20
CA ARG A 41 -7.62 -15.62 -9.19
C ARG A 41 -7.47 -14.20 -9.69
N TYR A 42 -7.80 -13.25 -8.83
CA TYR A 42 -7.68 -11.82 -9.09
C TYR A 42 -6.89 -11.16 -7.97
N MET A 43 -5.95 -10.29 -8.34
CA MET A 43 -5.32 -9.36 -7.42
C MET A 43 -6.25 -8.16 -7.26
N ARG A 44 -6.70 -7.91 -6.04
CA ARG A 44 -7.41 -6.68 -5.70
C ARG A 44 -6.47 -5.75 -4.96
N LEU A 45 -6.27 -4.57 -5.51
CA LEU A 45 -5.58 -3.47 -4.87
C LEU A 45 -6.63 -2.47 -4.38
N LYS A 46 -6.72 -2.25 -3.08
CA LYS A 46 -7.72 -1.36 -2.47
C LYS A 46 -7.07 -0.29 -1.62
N ASN A 47 -7.62 0.92 -1.71
CA ASN A 47 -7.28 1.99 -0.78
C ASN A 47 -8.25 2.00 0.41
N TYR A 48 -7.76 1.65 1.60
CA TYR A 48 -8.50 1.79 2.86
C TYR A 48 -8.18 3.12 3.58
N GLY A 49 -7.34 3.96 3.00
CA GLY A 49 -7.07 5.30 3.48
C GLY A 49 -8.19 6.28 3.14
N ASN A 50 -8.09 7.47 3.72
CA ASN A 50 -8.99 8.61 3.52
C ASN A 50 -8.44 9.64 2.51
N GLN A 51 -7.28 9.37 1.90
CA GLN A 51 -6.73 10.17 0.81
C GLN A 51 -6.50 9.34 -0.45
N THR A 52 -6.59 9.98 -1.61
CA THR A 52 -6.25 9.36 -2.89
C THR A 52 -4.79 8.96 -2.93
N ALA A 53 -4.53 7.71 -3.33
CA ALA A 53 -3.18 7.22 -3.60
C ALA A 53 -2.89 7.35 -5.10
N LEU A 54 -1.74 7.92 -5.46
CA LEU A 54 -1.17 7.79 -6.80
C LEU A 54 -0.17 6.64 -6.76
N VAL A 55 -0.51 5.51 -7.38
CA VAL A 55 0.38 4.37 -7.56
C VAL A 55 1.37 4.71 -8.66
N LYS A 56 2.64 4.81 -8.29
CA LYS A 56 3.75 5.22 -9.16
C LYS A 56 4.39 4.05 -9.88
N SER A 57 4.51 2.93 -9.19
CA SER A 57 5.01 1.70 -9.78
C SER A 57 4.54 0.49 -8.99
N VAL A 58 4.30 -0.59 -9.72
CA VAL A 58 4.17 -1.93 -9.16
C VAL A 58 5.28 -2.76 -9.77
N VAL A 59 6.13 -3.32 -8.90
CA VAL A 59 7.27 -4.14 -9.29
C VAL A 59 7.08 -5.51 -8.69
N TYR A 60 7.33 -6.54 -9.50
CA TYR A 60 7.34 -7.92 -9.06
C TYR A 60 8.79 -8.38 -9.04
N ASN A 61 9.28 -8.77 -7.87
CA ASN A 61 10.61 -9.35 -7.75
C ASN A 61 10.50 -10.83 -8.11
N THR A 62 10.90 -11.13 -9.34
CA THR A 62 10.98 -12.49 -9.86
C THR A 62 12.45 -12.87 -10.01
N ASP A 63 13.07 -13.41 -8.95
CA ASP A 63 14.32 -14.17 -9.10
C ASP A 63 14.13 -15.41 -10.00
N LEU A 64 12.86 -15.76 -10.28
CA LEU A 64 12.43 -16.58 -11.40
C LEU A 64 12.58 -15.78 -12.69
N THR A 65 13.84 -15.68 -13.12
CA THR A 65 14.37 -15.41 -14.46
C THR A 65 13.33 -15.34 -15.59
N GLU A 66 13.60 -14.45 -16.54
CA GLU A 66 13.00 -14.25 -17.89
C GLU A 66 12.52 -15.52 -18.64
N GLN A 67 12.88 -16.72 -18.17
CA GLN A 67 12.43 -18.04 -18.63
C GLN A 67 10.92 -18.30 -18.46
N TYR A 68 10.24 -17.78 -17.42
CA TYR A 68 8.79 -18.04 -17.25
C TYR A 68 7.90 -17.11 -18.06
N PHE A 69 8.38 -15.91 -18.40
CA PHE A 69 7.63 -14.94 -19.22
C PHE A 69 7.59 -15.32 -20.70
N SER A 70 8.54 -16.13 -21.17
CA SER A 70 8.73 -16.38 -22.61
C SER A 70 7.93 -17.57 -23.16
N ARG A 71 7.23 -18.37 -22.33
CA ARG A 71 6.60 -19.62 -22.82
C ARG A 71 5.10 -19.83 -22.56
N GLU A 72 4.47 -19.23 -21.55
CA GLU A 72 3.04 -19.54 -21.26
C GLU A 72 2.14 -18.37 -20.84
N SER A 73 2.66 -17.15 -20.69
CA SER A 73 1.88 -16.03 -20.14
C SER A 73 1.92 -14.82 -21.06
N SER A 74 1.04 -14.78 -22.06
CA SER A 74 0.79 -13.56 -22.86
C SER A 74 0.06 -12.47 -22.06
N LEU A 75 -0.30 -12.74 -20.80
CA LEU A 75 -0.94 -11.76 -19.92
C LEU A 75 0.14 -10.97 -19.16
N PRO A 76 0.11 -9.62 -19.24
CA PRO A 76 1.06 -8.78 -18.52
C PRO A 76 0.89 -8.95 -17.01
N LEU A 77 1.98 -8.72 -16.26
CA LEU A 77 1.93 -8.67 -14.80
C LEU A 77 0.88 -7.64 -14.35
N PRO A 78 0.07 -7.97 -13.34
CA PRO A 78 -1.01 -7.09 -12.91
C PRO A 78 -0.46 -5.73 -12.46
N PHE A 79 -1.05 -4.64 -12.94
CA PHE A 79 -0.70 -3.26 -12.56
C PHE A 79 0.75 -2.82 -12.88
N VAL A 80 1.49 -3.57 -13.70
CA VAL A 80 2.81 -3.15 -14.20
C VAL A 80 2.63 -2.19 -15.37
N GLY A 81 3.41 -1.11 -15.40
CA GLY A 81 3.37 -0.09 -16.43
C GLY A 81 2.94 1.25 -15.86
N ASP A 82 1.75 1.70 -16.25
CA ASP A 82 1.33 3.09 -16.07
C ASP A 82 0.92 3.45 -14.64
N GLU A 83 1.18 4.71 -14.28
CA GLU A 83 0.72 5.29 -13.03
C GLU A 83 -0.82 5.38 -13.01
N PHE A 84 -1.43 5.04 -11.88
CA PHE A 84 -2.87 5.16 -11.72
C PHE A 84 -3.25 5.62 -10.31
N THR A 85 -4.41 6.25 -10.21
CA THR A 85 -4.93 6.71 -8.91
C THR A 85 -5.93 5.73 -8.32
N VAL A 86 -5.91 5.64 -6.99
CA VAL A 86 -6.87 4.86 -6.21
C VAL A 86 -7.47 5.79 -5.16
N ALA A 87 -8.69 6.26 -5.40
CA ALA A 87 -9.43 7.10 -4.47
C ALA A 87 -9.75 6.34 -3.17
N PRO A 88 -10.10 7.04 -2.07
CA PRO A 88 -10.55 6.40 -0.84
C PRO A 88 -11.63 5.36 -1.09
N SER A 89 -11.53 4.18 -0.47
CA SER A 89 -12.43 3.03 -0.65
C SER A 89 -12.50 2.42 -2.06
N GLN A 90 -11.82 3.00 -3.05
CA GLN A 90 -11.77 2.46 -4.41
C GLN A 90 -10.91 1.19 -4.45
N SER A 91 -11.26 0.28 -5.35
CA SER A 91 -10.52 -0.95 -5.62
C SER A 91 -10.24 -1.07 -7.11
N HIS A 92 -9.05 -1.56 -7.44
CA HIS A 92 -8.68 -1.99 -8.78
C HIS A 92 -8.45 -3.49 -8.78
N PHE A 93 -8.78 -4.14 -9.89
CA PHE A 93 -8.69 -5.58 -10.04
C PHE A 93 -7.84 -5.93 -11.26
N ALA A 94 -6.99 -6.92 -11.11
CA ALA A 94 -6.22 -7.48 -12.21
C ALA A 94 -6.18 -9.00 -12.10
N HIS A 95 -6.23 -9.68 -13.24
CA HIS A 95 -6.24 -11.13 -13.29
C HIS A 95 -4.85 -11.68 -12.93
N LEU A 96 -4.81 -12.73 -12.10
CA LEU A 96 -3.60 -13.46 -11.74
C LEU A 96 -3.64 -14.84 -12.38
N THR A 97 -2.63 -15.19 -13.18
CA THR A 97 -2.44 -16.59 -13.61
C THR A 97 -1.82 -17.40 -12.48
N ASN A 98 -2.02 -18.72 -12.52
CA ASN A 98 -1.65 -19.63 -11.43
C ASN A 98 -0.13 -19.75 -11.19
N SER A 99 0.70 -19.24 -12.09
CA SER A 99 2.17 -19.23 -11.96
C SER A 99 2.69 -18.15 -11.01
N PHE A 100 1.85 -17.20 -10.58
CA PHE A 100 2.30 -16.02 -9.83
C PHE A 100 2.20 -16.14 -8.29
N ILE A 101 1.98 -17.34 -7.74
CA ILE A 101 1.65 -17.48 -6.31
C ILE A 101 2.86 -17.17 -5.42
N ASP A 102 4.10 -17.48 -5.81
CA ASP A 102 5.28 -17.25 -4.95
C ASP A 102 6.10 -15.99 -5.28
N ILE A 103 5.47 -15.02 -5.95
CA ILE A 103 6.17 -13.80 -6.36
C ILE A 103 6.07 -12.73 -5.26
N GLU A 104 7.20 -12.09 -4.98
CA GLU A 104 7.27 -10.89 -4.17
C GLU A 104 6.82 -9.68 -4.98
N TYR A 105 6.00 -8.82 -4.39
CA TYR A 105 5.58 -7.56 -5.00
C TYR A 105 6.01 -6.38 -4.14
N GLU A 106 6.31 -5.26 -4.79
CA GLU A 106 6.51 -3.94 -4.19
C GLU A 106 5.64 -2.92 -4.92
N ILE A 107 4.71 -2.30 -4.20
CA ILE A 107 3.89 -1.19 -4.70
C ILE A 107 4.40 0.10 -4.09
N ARG A 108 4.76 1.06 -4.94
CA ARG A 108 5.11 2.42 -4.54
C ARG A 108 3.95 3.36 -4.84
N TYR A 109 3.51 4.10 -3.84
CA TYR A 109 2.40 5.03 -3.98
C TYR A 109 2.62 6.31 -3.18
N THR A 110 1.95 7.40 -3.55
CA THR A 110 2.13 8.72 -2.93
C THR A 110 0.81 9.48 -2.79
N ASN A 111 0.73 10.39 -1.82
CA ASN A 111 -0.29 11.42 -1.74
C ASN A 111 0.23 12.81 -2.17
N ARG A 112 1.27 12.86 -3.01
CA ARG A 112 2.03 14.04 -3.45
C ARG A 112 2.98 14.63 -2.41
N LEU A 113 2.70 14.47 -1.12
CA LEU A 113 3.55 14.96 -0.03
C LEU A 113 4.53 13.88 0.46
N LEU A 114 4.05 12.65 0.61
CA LEU A 114 4.78 11.51 1.14
C LEU A 114 4.75 10.36 0.16
N THR A 115 5.83 9.58 0.13
CA THR A 115 5.91 8.33 -0.64
C THR A 115 5.86 7.15 0.32
N PHE A 116 5.03 6.18 -0.02
CA PHE A 116 4.77 4.96 0.73
C PHE A 116 5.16 3.76 -0.12
N LYS A 117 5.55 2.68 0.56
CA LYS A 117 5.89 1.40 -0.07
C LYS A 117 5.14 0.29 0.64
N LYS A 118 4.52 -0.62 -0.11
CA LYS A 118 3.95 -1.86 0.40
C LYS A 118 4.68 -3.02 -0.27
N LYS A 119 5.22 -3.93 0.53
CA LYS A 119 5.82 -5.17 0.05
C LYS A 119 5.10 -6.38 0.61
N GLY A 120 5.16 -7.49 -0.11
CA GLY A 120 4.64 -8.76 0.37
C GLY A 120 4.88 -9.89 -0.62
N LYS A 121 4.58 -11.11 -0.20
CA LYS A 121 4.53 -12.30 -1.07
C LYS A 121 3.09 -12.59 -1.44
N LEU A 122 2.83 -12.85 -2.72
CA LEU A 122 1.49 -13.23 -3.18
C LEU A 122 0.98 -14.51 -2.50
N SER A 123 1.87 -15.43 -2.10
CA SER A 123 1.51 -16.71 -1.47
C SER A 123 0.96 -16.56 -0.06
N GLY A 124 1.34 -15.47 0.62
CA GLY A 124 0.83 -15.10 1.94
C GLY A 124 -0.53 -14.39 1.90
N LEU A 125 -1.03 -14.01 0.72
CA LEU A 125 -2.30 -13.27 0.58
C LEU A 125 -3.50 -14.22 0.49
N LYS A 126 -3.73 -15.05 1.51
CA LYS A 126 -4.92 -15.91 1.59
C LYS A 126 -6.01 -15.24 2.42
N GLY A 127 -7.07 -14.77 1.74
CA GLY A 127 -8.38 -14.48 2.34
C GLY A 127 -8.41 -13.31 3.32
N ILE A 128 -9.17 -12.26 2.98
CA ILE A 128 -9.56 -11.10 3.80
C ILE A 128 -8.69 -10.92 5.06
N ASN A 129 -7.49 -10.37 4.88
CA ASN A 129 -6.77 -9.80 6.02
C ASN A 129 -7.62 -8.61 6.47
N PHE A 130 -8.40 -8.82 7.53
CA PHE A 130 -8.94 -7.72 8.31
C PHE A 130 -7.76 -7.03 8.95
N ILE A 131 -7.16 -6.09 8.23
CA ILE A 131 -6.17 -5.21 8.80
C ILE A 131 -6.96 -4.29 9.73
N ALA A 132 -6.97 -4.63 11.02
CA ALA A 132 -7.43 -3.72 12.04
C ALA A 132 -6.69 -2.39 11.84
N THR A 133 -7.36 -1.27 12.09
CA THR A 133 -6.79 0.08 11.99
C THR A 133 -5.47 0.22 12.78
N GLU A 134 -5.22 -0.71 13.70
CA GLU A 134 -4.07 -0.86 14.61
C GLU A 134 -2.88 -1.63 14.00
N ASP A 135 -3.08 -2.51 13.00
CA ASP A 135 -2.00 -3.26 12.29
C ASP A 135 -1.35 -2.45 11.16
N ARG A 136 -1.54 -1.12 11.19
CA ARG A 136 -0.74 -0.21 10.39
C ARG A 136 0.70 -0.34 10.87
N GLU A 137 1.56 -1.03 10.13
CA GLU A 137 3.01 -0.89 10.34
C GLU A 137 3.31 0.62 10.32
N PHE A 138 3.58 1.15 11.51
CA PHE A 138 4.21 2.45 11.69
C PHE A 138 5.64 2.28 11.18
N ILE A 139 5.81 2.28 9.86
CA ILE A 139 7.12 2.54 9.28
C ILE A 139 7.37 4.04 9.51
N ASN A 140 7.82 4.35 10.73
CA ASN A 140 8.62 5.52 11.01
C ASN A 140 9.93 5.37 10.23
N THR A 141 9.92 5.69 8.94
CA THR A 141 11.14 6.17 8.28
C THR A 141 11.13 7.68 8.34
N LEU A 142 11.19 8.19 9.56
CA LEU A 142 11.70 9.52 9.89
C LEU A 142 12.53 9.35 11.17
N LEU A 143 13.67 8.67 11.00
CA LEU A 143 14.96 8.93 11.63
C LEU A 143 16.03 8.29 10.74
#